data_AF-A0A973JM88-F1
#
_entry.id   AF-A0A973JM88-F1
#
_cell.length_a   1.000
_cell.length_b   1.000
_cell.length_c   1.000
_cell.angle_alpha   90.00
_cell.angle_beta   90.00
_cell.angle_gamma   90.00
#
_symmetry.space_group_name_H-M   'P 1'
#
loop_
_entity.id
_entity.type
_entity.pdbx_description
1 polymer ?
#
loop_
_entity_poly.entity_id
_entity_poly.type
_entity_poly.pdbx_seq_one_letter_code
_entity_poly.pdbx_strand_id
1 'polypeptide(L)' 'MTNSETLAMFKSSGALLDGHFRLTSGRHSNSYFQCAKVLQHPEYLSAICGE' A
#
# COMPACT_ATOMS: atom_id res chain seq x y z
N MET A 1 8.96 -13.10 -1.31
CA MET A 1 8.03 -12.32 -2.14
C MET A 1 8.85 -11.32 -2.95
N THR A 2 8.60 -11.13 -4.24
CA THR A 2 9.33 -10.08 -5.00
C THR A 2 8.66 -8.72 -4.79
N ASN A 3 9.40 -7.62 -4.95
CA ASN A 3 8.86 -6.26 -4.79
C ASN A 3 7.60 -6.01 -5.64
N SER A 4 7.52 -6.58 -6.84
CA SER A 4 6.37 -6.46 -7.73
C SER A 4 5.12 -7.16 -7.18
N GLU A 5 5.27 -8.30 -6.52
CA GLU A 5 4.15 -9.06 -5.95
C GLU A 5 3.57 -8.41 -4.70
N THR A 6 4.44 -7.85 -3.85
CA THR A 6 4.01 -7.03 -2.71
C THR A 6 3.19 -5.82 -3.20
N LEU A 7 3.62 -5.19 -4.28
CA LEU A 7 2.94 -4.02 -4.85
C LEU A 7 1.58 -4.38 -5.46
N ALA A 8 1.48 -5.55 -6.11
CA ALA A 8 0.20 -6.08 -6.59
C ALA A 8 -0.76 -6.39 -5.43
N MET A 9 -0.27 -6.97 -4.34
CA MET A 9 -1.04 -7.23 -3.12
C MET A 9 -1.56 -5.93 -2.50
N PHE A 10 -0.74 -4.88 -2.46
CA PHE A 10 -1.16 -3.57 -1.97
C PHE A 10 -2.23 -2.90 -2.85
N LYS A 11 -2.17 -3.09 -4.17
CA LYS A 11 -3.23 -2.64 -5.08
C LYS A 11 -4.53 -3.41 -4.86
N SER A 12 -4.45 -4.74 -4.79
CA SER A 12 -5.63 -5.60 -4.58
C SER A 12 -6.31 -5.39 -3.23
N SER A 13 -5.54 -5.12 -2.17
CA SER A 13 -6.07 -4.80 -0.84
C SER A 13 -6.65 -3.38 -0.72
N GLY A 14 -6.53 -2.55 -1.77
CA GLY A 14 -6.94 -1.14 -1.73
C GLY A 14 -6.06 -0.27 -0.83
N ALA A 15 -4.91 -0.78 -0.41
CA ALA A 15 -3.91 -0.04 0.36
C ALA A 15 -3.12 0.94 -0.50
N LEU A 16 -2.92 0.63 -1.78
CA LEU A 16 -2.31 1.53 -2.74
C LEU A 16 -3.39 2.13 -3.65
N LEU A 17 -3.65 3.42 -3.47
CA LEU A 17 -4.59 4.19 -4.27
C LEU A 17 -3.86 4.85 -5.44
N ASP A 18 -4.52 4.88 -6.61
CA ASP A 18 -4.07 5.58 -7.81
C ASP A 18 -4.97 6.78 -8.08
N GLY A 19 -4.39 7.94 -8.37
CA GLY A 19 -5.13 9.20 -8.50
C GLY A 19 -4.22 10.42 -8.42
N HIS A 20 -4.72 11.54 -7.88
CA HIS A 20 -3.91 12.73 -7.66
C HIS A 20 -4.04 13.18 -6.21
N PHE A 21 -2.97 12.96 -5.43
CA PHE A 21 -2.94 13.21 -4.00
C PHE A 21 -1.93 14.29 -3.66
N ARG A 22 -2.33 15.23 -2.80
CA ARG A 22 -1.39 16.15 -2.15
C ARG A 22 -0.95 15.53 -0.83
N LEU A 23 0.33 15.17 -0.75
CA LEU A 23 0.93 14.58 0.44
C LEU A 23 1.07 15.63 1.55
N THR A 24 1.28 15.15 2.78
CA THR A 24 1.52 16.02 3.95
C THR A 24 2.77 16.89 3.81
N SER A 25 3.72 16.49 2.96
CA SER A 25 4.89 17.28 2.56
C SER A 25 4.57 18.43 1.59
N GLY A 26 3.32 18.56 1.15
CA GLY A 26 2.90 19.52 0.11
C GLY A 26 3.18 19.06 -1.33
N ARG A 27 3.90 17.94 -1.51
CA ARG A 27 4.20 17.36 -2.83
C ARG A 27 2.97 16.67 -3.41
N HIS A 28 2.87 16.69 -4.73
CA HIS A 28 1.84 15.95 -5.44
C HIS A 28 2.36 14.55 -5.79
N SER A 29 1.50 13.56 -5.67
CA SER A 29 1.79 12.16 -6.01
C SER A 29 0.61 11.57 -6.75
N ASN A 30 0.92 10.73 -7.73
CA ASN A 30 -0.04 9.95 -8.51
C ASN A 30 -0.61 8.77 -7.70
N SER A 31 0.01 8.49 -6.55
CA SER A 31 -0.34 7.35 -5.73
C SER A 31 -0.28 7.72 -4.24
N TYR A 32 -1.15 7.11 -3.46
CA TYR A 32 -1.20 7.29 -2.02
C TYR A 32 -1.31 5.95 -1.31
N PHE A 33 -0.52 5.77 -0.27
CA PHE A 33 -0.44 4.52 0.48
C PHE A 33 -1.17 4.63 1.82
N GLN A 34 -2.22 3.85 1.97
CA GLN A 34 -3.04 3.76 3.17
C GLN A 34 -2.63 2.53 4.01
N CYS A 35 -1.59 2.68 4.83
CA CYS A 35 -1.13 1.60 5.73
C CYS A 35 -2.28 1.04 6.59
N ALA A 36 -3.19 1.90 7.03
CA ALA A 36 -4.34 1.51 7.86
C ALA A 36 -5.24 0.45 7.20
N LYS A 37 -5.29 0.37 5.87
CA LYS A 37 -6.04 -0.66 5.14
C LYS A 37 -5.34 -2.02 5.20
N VAL A 38 -4.02 -2.04 5.07
CA VAL A 38 -3.22 -3.27 5.23
C VAL A 38 -3.36 -3.82 6.64
N LEU A 39 -3.35 -2.95 7.66
CA LEU A 39 -3.46 -3.35 9.06
C LEU A 39 -4.81 -4.01 9.41
N GLN A 40 -5.86 -3.82 8.60
CA GLN A 40 -7.15 -4.49 8.78
C GLN A 40 -7.11 -5.96 8.34
N HIS A 41 -6.08 -6.37 7.60
CA HIS A 41 -5.92 -7.70 7.04
C HIS A 41 -4.63 -8.36 7.60
N PRO A 42 -4.72 -9.09 8.73
CA PRO A 42 -3.56 -9.72 9.36
C PRO A 42 -2.86 -10.74 8.45
N GLU A 43 -3.58 -11.34 7.50
CA GLU A 43 -3.03 -12.23 6.46
C GLU A 43 -2.02 -11.51 5.55
N TYR A 44 -2.33 -10.28 5.10
CA TYR A 44 -1.42 -9.48 4.29
C TYR A 44 -0.23 -9.03 5.11
N LEU A 45 -0.46 -8.62 6.36
CA LEU A 45 0.62 -8.27 7.28
C LEU A 45 1.63 -9.41 7.47
N SER A 46 1.16 -10.63 7.69
CA SER A 46 2.05 -11.79 7.84
C SER A 46 2.83 -12.08 6.56
N ALA A 47 2.22 -11.88 5.38
CA ALA A 47 2.90 -12.09 4.11
C ALA A 47 3.96 -11.00 3.81
N ILE A 48 3.75 -9.78 4.29
CA ILE A 48 4.65 -8.63 4.06
C ILE A 48 5.75 -8.55 5.12
N CYS A 49 5.44 -8.84 6.38
CA CYS A 49 6.35 -8.74 7.52
C CYS A 49 7.06 -10.07 7.84
N GLY A 50 6.59 -11.19 7.27
CA GLY A 50 7.23 -12.50 7.40
C GLY A 50 8.47 -12.59 6.52
N GLU A 51 9.54 -11.94 6.96
CA GLU A 51 10.93 -12.18 6.53
C GLU A 51 11.72 -12.77 7.70
#